data_AF-A0A2D5BPW6-F1
#
_entry.id   AF-A0A2D5BPW6-F1
#
_cell.length_a   1.000
_cell.length_b   1.000
_cell.length_c   1.000
_cell.angle_alpha   90.00
_cell.angle_beta   90.00
_cell.angle_gamma   90.00
#
_symmetry.space_group_name_H-M   'P 1'
#
loop_
_entity.id
_entity.type
_entity.pdbx_description
1 polymer ?
#
loop_
_entity_poly.entity_id
_entity_poly.type
_entity_poly.pdbx_seq_one_letter_code
_entity_poly.pdbx_strand_id
1 'polypeptide(L)'
;MITPLPLVHGRLAFAIEARRRMLATRWDAVAVELPPSLERAVDQGLDQLPKISVVVYRGLPEFLDPENQHLWYVPVDPCDGIIEALRVARGERTPTHFIDAEVEEFQARPVTIPDPHALHGLGLETWCQAVEPWLTLQERTEQDDIRERHMAARLRAIESDAGPDGKVLFLCGLAHWSGVRRHLDDGTDQLHDEEGPAPDQVTVTTVSPTSLPHVIGETPHTAWHWEQHRGGIVLEDFDPVFGLKDLLTEARGHYEAAFPDSLERATPRALQTMLSYTRKLSVRSRRLIPDTWTLATAAKGCVGNDFAISVLRSSSRYPPNGEIEYLEPTEDELPDAPPQEPIEPMAHMTRTLLETEHGTAEATCRTPGESAEWRPLPLQRRPDRRNRELWKRGWDMSRHCSWPPEDVVIENFRDYVARRALGLAGLSLVRTEPFTSSFKDGIALRETLRDWHRRRIHVKEEPRVAGDVGALVLIFEEDDFGTRFPWRTTWMAEHEDESTLAFYSTDPEDDIVGPGVGRIFYGGCMFLFPPMLIPDVWDDLRFEQARRPSERLLLAAIWYGRDRYVAYAGPTPPSPEAKQQAAALGKHIVYLPLSSFSSTTLERLRRAHVLNGHEVRSWADRFIR
;
A
#
# COMPACT_ATOMS: atom_id res chain seq x y z
N MET A 1 -18.38 -42.85 -12.99
CA MET A 1 -18.75 -41.48 -13.41
C MET A 1 -17.64 -40.52 -13.03
N ILE A 2 -16.94 -39.98 -14.03
CA ILE A 2 -15.93 -38.93 -13.86
C ILE A 2 -16.61 -37.55 -13.81
N THR A 3 -16.36 -36.79 -12.75
CA THR A 3 -16.80 -35.39 -12.60
C THR A 3 -15.58 -34.48 -12.68
N PRO A 4 -15.49 -33.58 -13.69
CA PRO A 4 -14.38 -32.66 -13.81
C PRO A 4 -14.52 -31.45 -12.88
N LEU A 5 -13.39 -30.93 -12.43
CA LEU A 5 -13.23 -29.64 -11.79
C LEU A 5 -12.04 -28.92 -12.48
N PRO A 6 -12.28 -28.31 -13.66
CA PRO A 6 -11.27 -27.50 -14.33
C PRO A 6 -10.98 -26.26 -13.48
N LEU A 7 -9.71 -25.94 -13.26
CA LEU A 7 -9.31 -24.88 -12.36
C LEU A 7 -8.13 -24.06 -12.85
N VAL A 8 -7.91 -22.94 -12.17
CA VAL A 8 -6.73 -22.09 -12.35
C VAL A 8 -5.90 -22.20 -11.09
N HIS A 9 -4.63 -22.55 -11.25
CA HIS A 9 -3.73 -22.76 -10.13
C HIS A 9 -3.50 -21.49 -9.29
N GLY A 10 -3.33 -21.68 -7.99
CA GLY A 10 -3.08 -20.61 -7.01
C GLY A 10 -4.21 -19.57 -6.89
N ARG A 11 -5.44 -19.92 -7.24
CA ARG A 11 -6.60 -19.02 -7.19
C ARG A 11 -7.62 -19.52 -6.17
N LEU A 12 -7.80 -18.73 -5.12
CA LEU A 12 -8.66 -19.04 -3.98
C LEU A 12 -10.10 -19.42 -4.36
N ALA A 13 -10.68 -18.79 -5.38
CA ALA A 13 -12.03 -19.13 -5.84
C ALA A 13 -12.18 -20.62 -6.20
N PHE A 14 -11.13 -21.22 -6.78
CA PHE A 14 -11.12 -22.65 -7.10
C PHE A 14 -10.81 -23.54 -5.90
N ALA A 15 -10.00 -23.08 -4.94
CA ALA A 15 -9.81 -23.80 -3.68
C ALA A 15 -11.13 -23.90 -2.89
N ILE A 16 -11.89 -22.82 -2.81
CA ILE A 16 -13.23 -22.82 -2.18
C ILE A 16 -14.17 -23.78 -2.91
N GLU A 17 -14.19 -23.77 -4.24
CA GLU A 17 -15.04 -24.67 -5.03
C GLU A 17 -14.60 -26.14 -4.91
N ALA A 18 -13.29 -26.41 -4.91
CA ALA A 18 -12.74 -27.75 -4.69
C ALA A 18 -13.15 -28.29 -3.32
N ARG A 19 -12.99 -27.49 -2.26
CA ARG A 19 -13.46 -27.83 -0.92
C ARG A 19 -14.97 -28.09 -0.91
N ARG A 20 -15.76 -27.21 -1.53
CA ARG A 20 -17.23 -27.35 -1.60
C ARG A 20 -17.64 -28.68 -2.24
N ARG A 21 -17.08 -29.02 -3.40
CA ARG A 21 -17.40 -30.29 -4.11
C ARG A 21 -16.93 -31.51 -3.34
N MET A 22 -15.74 -31.44 -2.74
CA MET A 22 -15.20 -32.52 -1.91
C MET A 22 -16.09 -32.83 -0.70
N LEU A 23 -16.67 -31.80 -0.06
CA LEU A 23 -17.53 -31.98 1.12
C LEU A 23 -19.00 -32.28 0.77
N ALA A 24 -19.47 -31.85 -0.41
CA ALA A 24 -20.86 -32.05 -0.82
C ALA A 24 -21.17 -33.49 -1.29
N THR A 25 -20.16 -34.24 -1.72
CA THR A 25 -20.31 -35.60 -2.27
C THR A 25 -19.25 -36.51 -1.70
N ARG A 26 -19.64 -37.75 -1.35
CA ARG A 26 -18.66 -38.80 -1.06
C ARG A 26 -18.07 -39.32 -2.37
N TRP A 27 -16.78 -39.08 -2.57
CA TRP A 27 -16.03 -39.53 -3.73
C TRP A 27 -15.38 -40.89 -3.46
N ASP A 28 -15.30 -41.74 -4.48
CA ASP A 28 -14.61 -43.03 -4.41
C ASP A 28 -13.12 -42.90 -4.77
N ALA A 29 -12.80 -41.89 -5.59
CA ALA A 29 -11.43 -41.52 -5.93
C ALA A 29 -11.33 -40.04 -6.30
N VAL A 30 -10.17 -39.44 -6.06
CA VAL A 30 -9.81 -38.08 -6.50
C VAL A 30 -8.57 -38.18 -7.38
N ALA A 31 -8.67 -37.72 -8.64
CA ALA A 31 -7.57 -37.68 -9.58
C ALA A 31 -7.10 -36.23 -9.78
N VAL A 32 -5.78 -36.01 -9.80
CA VAL A 32 -5.18 -34.66 -9.92
C VAL A 32 -4.15 -34.61 -11.05
N GLU A 33 -4.07 -33.45 -11.71
CA GLU A 33 -3.03 -33.11 -12.70
C GLU A 33 -1.68 -32.84 -12.01
N LEU A 34 -1.14 -33.86 -11.35
CA LEU A 34 0.24 -33.93 -10.90
C LEU A 34 0.80 -35.32 -11.22
N PRO A 35 2.09 -35.44 -11.51
CA PRO A 35 2.69 -36.71 -11.90
C PRO A 35 2.96 -37.60 -10.67
N PRO A 36 2.89 -38.94 -10.81
CA PRO A 36 3.08 -39.88 -9.71
C PRO A 36 4.39 -39.71 -8.93
N SER A 37 5.49 -39.32 -9.59
CA SER A 37 6.79 -39.09 -8.96
C SER A 37 6.77 -38.06 -7.82
N LEU A 38 5.83 -37.11 -7.87
CA LEU A 38 5.72 -36.02 -6.89
C LEU A 38 4.78 -36.34 -5.72
N GLU A 39 4.02 -37.44 -5.77
CA GLU A 39 2.99 -37.79 -4.78
C GLU A 39 3.54 -37.73 -3.34
N ARG A 40 4.65 -38.45 -3.10
CA ARG A 40 5.26 -38.53 -1.76
C ARG A 40 5.69 -37.15 -1.24
N ALA A 41 6.24 -36.30 -2.09
CA ALA A 41 6.74 -34.98 -1.70
C ALA A 41 5.59 -33.99 -1.50
N VAL A 42 4.56 -34.05 -2.33
CA VAL A 42 3.34 -33.25 -2.14
C VAL A 42 2.65 -33.63 -0.84
N ASP A 43 2.56 -34.94 -0.51
CA ASP A 43 2.03 -35.40 0.77
C ASP A 43 2.80 -34.88 1.98
N GLN A 44 4.14 -34.88 1.90
CA GLN A 44 5.01 -34.29 2.92
C GLN A 44 4.78 -32.77 3.06
N GLY A 45 4.55 -32.07 1.95
CA GLY A 45 4.20 -30.65 1.98
C GLY A 45 2.83 -30.38 2.59
N LEU A 46 1.84 -31.24 2.30
CA LEU A 46 0.51 -31.18 2.90
C LEU A 46 0.56 -31.37 4.43
N ASP A 47 1.49 -32.18 4.95
CA ASP A 47 1.72 -32.36 6.39
C ASP A 47 2.23 -31.08 7.07
N GLN A 48 2.87 -30.17 6.33
CA GLN A 48 3.42 -28.93 6.86
C GLN A 48 2.39 -27.79 6.91
N LEU A 49 1.26 -27.91 6.20
CA LEU A 49 0.24 -26.87 6.19
C LEU A 49 -0.29 -26.59 7.61
N PRO A 50 -0.44 -25.30 8.00
CA PRO A 50 -0.53 -24.13 7.14
C PRO A 50 0.81 -23.52 6.72
N LYS A 51 1.97 -24.04 7.15
CA LYS A 51 3.27 -23.53 6.70
C LYS A 51 3.47 -23.86 5.22
N ILE A 52 3.60 -22.82 4.38
CA ILE A 52 3.72 -22.96 2.94
C ILE A 52 5.11 -23.49 2.59
N SER A 53 5.14 -24.56 1.81
CA SER A 53 6.33 -25.21 1.28
C SER A 53 6.26 -25.32 -0.23
N VAL A 54 7.38 -25.67 -0.84
CA VAL A 54 7.48 -26.02 -2.26
C VAL A 54 8.05 -27.42 -2.38
N VAL A 55 7.53 -28.18 -3.34
CA VAL A 55 8.18 -29.39 -3.85
C VAL A 55 9.10 -28.95 -4.97
N VAL A 56 10.39 -29.23 -4.88
CA VAL A 56 11.40 -28.91 -5.90
C VAL A 56 11.92 -30.23 -6.47
N TYR A 57 12.03 -30.31 -7.80
CA TYR A 57 12.58 -31.48 -8.47
C TYR A 57 13.42 -31.12 -9.69
N ARG A 58 14.23 -32.09 -10.14
CA ARG A 58 15.08 -32.01 -11.33
C ARG A 58 14.59 -33.00 -12.39
N GLY A 59 14.92 -32.74 -13.65
CA GLY A 59 14.72 -33.71 -14.73
C GLY A 59 15.68 -34.90 -14.59
N LEU A 60 15.61 -35.83 -15.54
CA LEU A 60 16.51 -36.99 -15.60
C LEU A 60 17.99 -36.55 -15.58
N PRO A 61 18.89 -37.31 -14.95
CA PRO A 61 20.27 -36.90 -14.74
C PRO A 61 21.10 -37.00 -16.03
N GLU A 62 21.07 -35.97 -16.89
CA GLU A 62 22.10 -35.78 -17.91
C GLU A 62 22.64 -34.32 -17.92
N PHE A 63 23.91 -34.21 -17.53
CA PHE A 63 24.88 -33.16 -17.91
C PHE A 63 24.49 -31.67 -17.79
N LEU A 64 23.61 -31.26 -16.87
CA LEU A 64 23.58 -29.84 -16.50
C LEU A 64 24.83 -29.49 -15.70
N ASP A 65 25.59 -28.51 -16.21
CA ASP A 65 26.69 -27.85 -15.50
C ASP A 65 26.19 -27.47 -14.10
N PRO A 66 26.95 -27.77 -13.02
CA PRO A 66 26.63 -27.26 -11.68
C PRO A 66 26.33 -25.76 -11.65
N GLU A 67 26.86 -24.99 -12.61
CA GLU A 67 26.63 -23.55 -12.77
C GLU A 67 25.31 -23.18 -13.50
N ASN A 68 24.64 -24.10 -14.22
CA ASN A 68 23.40 -23.86 -14.99
C ASN A 68 22.29 -24.89 -14.67
N GLN A 69 21.92 -25.01 -13.40
CA GLN A 69 20.82 -25.89 -12.99
C GLN A 69 19.47 -25.21 -13.27
N HIS A 70 18.61 -25.88 -14.05
CA HIS A 70 17.18 -25.56 -14.15
C HIS A 70 16.39 -26.53 -13.26
N LEU A 71 15.47 -25.99 -12.48
CA LEU A 71 14.66 -26.72 -11.51
C LEU A 71 13.18 -26.51 -11.81
N TRP A 72 12.37 -27.47 -11.43
CA TRP A 72 10.92 -27.33 -11.45
C TRP A 72 10.38 -27.36 -10.03
N TYR A 73 9.28 -26.65 -9.81
CA TYR A 73 8.65 -26.63 -8.50
C TYR A 73 7.12 -26.67 -8.55
N VAL A 74 6.52 -27.24 -7.51
CA VAL A 74 5.09 -27.18 -7.23
C VAL A 74 4.90 -26.48 -5.88
N PRO A 75 4.27 -25.30 -5.84
CA PRO A 75 3.90 -24.67 -4.58
C PRO A 75 2.80 -25.47 -3.87
N VAL A 76 2.99 -25.72 -2.59
CA VAL A 76 1.93 -26.24 -1.72
C VAL A 76 1.10 -25.05 -1.21
N ASP A 77 0.41 -24.42 -2.16
CA ASP A 77 -0.40 -23.21 -1.95
C ASP A 77 -1.79 -23.59 -1.41
N PRO A 78 -2.21 -23.14 -0.21
CA PRO A 78 -3.54 -23.40 0.33
C PRO A 78 -4.69 -22.80 -0.50
N CYS A 79 -4.37 -21.83 -1.38
CA CYS A 79 -5.32 -21.24 -2.33
C CYS A 79 -5.36 -21.98 -3.68
N ASP A 80 -4.60 -23.06 -3.86
CA ASP A 80 -4.69 -23.91 -5.04
C ASP A 80 -5.75 -25.00 -4.87
N GLY A 81 -6.57 -25.21 -5.90
CA GLY A 81 -7.67 -26.18 -5.84
C GLY A 81 -7.22 -27.64 -5.80
N ILE A 82 -6.10 -28.01 -6.43
CA ILE A 82 -5.52 -29.36 -6.31
C ILE A 82 -5.02 -29.58 -4.89
N ILE A 83 -4.25 -28.63 -4.34
CA ILE A 83 -3.71 -28.73 -2.98
C ILE A 83 -4.84 -28.81 -1.93
N GLU A 84 -5.88 -27.97 -2.06
CA GLU A 84 -7.03 -28.02 -1.16
C GLU A 84 -7.83 -29.33 -1.30
N ALA A 85 -8.02 -29.84 -2.52
CA ALA A 85 -8.70 -31.13 -2.73
C ALA A 85 -7.92 -32.31 -2.12
N LEU A 86 -6.60 -32.36 -2.34
CA LEU A 86 -5.74 -33.38 -1.74
C LEU A 86 -5.77 -33.30 -0.21
N ARG A 87 -5.74 -32.09 0.35
CA ARG A 87 -5.84 -31.87 1.80
C ARG A 87 -7.16 -32.38 2.37
N VAL A 88 -8.28 -32.14 1.70
CA VAL A 88 -9.60 -32.66 2.12
C VAL A 88 -9.67 -34.18 1.94
N ALA A 89 -9.17 -34.71 0.82
CA ALA A 89 -9.14 -36.14 0.55
C ALA A 89 -8.39 -36.93 1.63
N ARG A 90 -7.25 -36.40 2.12
CA ARG A 90 -6.52 -36.99 3.25
C ARG A 90 -7.34 -37.02 4.54
N GLY A 91 -8.08 -35.95 4.83
CA GLY A 91 -8.98 -35.89 6.00
C GLY A 91 -10.11 -36.92 5.93
N GLU A 92 -10.74 -37.05 4.76
CA GLU A 92 -11.85 -37.98 4.50
C GLU A 92 -11.39 -39.41 4.15
N ARG A 93 -10.07 -39.63 4.05
CA ARG A 93 -9.44 -40.89 3.61
C ARG A 93 -9.95 -41.37 2.24
N THR A 94 -10.16 -40.41 1.33
CA THR A 94 -10.51 -40.69 -0.05
C THR A 94 -9.24 -41.04 -0.84
N PRO A 95 -9.21 -42.14 -1.61
CA PRO A 95 -8.08 -42.48 -2.47
C PRO A 95 -7.73 -41.34 -3.45
N THR A 96 -6.46 -40.97 -3.50
CA THR A 96 -5.93 -39.94 -4.41
C THR A 96 -5.08 -40.58 -5.49
N HIS A 97 -5.15 -40.05 -6.71
CA HIS A 97 -4.38 -40.52 -7.85
C HIS A 97 -3.73 -39.35 -8.58
N PHE A 98 -2.40 -39.39 -8.64
CA PHE A 98 -1.59 -38.49 -9.45
C PHE A 98 -1.54 -39.08 -10.86
N ILE A 99 -2.11 -38.37 -11.83
CA ILE A 99 -2.40 -38.93 -13.17
C ILE A 99 -1.81 -38.13 -14.33
N ASP A 100 -1.04 -37.09 -14.05
CA ASP A 100 -0.34 -36.35 -15.10
C ASP A 100 0.86 -37.16 -15.63
N ALA A 101 1.25 -36.90 -16.88
CA ALA A 101 2.40 -37.58 -17.46
C ALA A 101 3.72 -37.08 -16.87
N GLU A 102 4.66 -37.99 -16.67
CA GLU A 102 6.07 -37.64 -16.51
C GLU A 102 6.58 -37.02 -17.81
N VAL A 103 7.32 -35.92 -17.69
CA VAL A 103 7.93 -35.22 -18.82
C VAL A 103 9.30 -34.72 -18.38
N GLU A 104 10.29 -34.88 -19.25
CA GLU A 104 11.68 -34.48 -18.95
C GLU A 104 11.83 -32.97 -18.73
N GLU A 105 11.36 -32.16 -19.69
CA GLU A 105 11.37 -30.69 -19.61
C GLU A 105 9.93 -30.15 -19.57
N PHE A 106 9.43 -29.87 -18.37
CA PHE A 106 8.07 -29.33 -18.23
C PHE A 106 7.98 -27.89 -18.77
N GLN A 107 7.04 -27.66 -19.69
CA GLN A 107 6.78 -26.36 -20.29
C GLN A 107 5.63 -25.65 -19.57
N ALA A 108 5.96 -24.72 -18.68
CA ALA A 108 4.94 -23.95 -17.96
C ALA A 108 4.21 -22.96 -18.88
N ARG A 109 2.87 -23.01 -18.84
CA ARG A 109 1.99 -22.16 -19.63
C ARG A 109 0.97 -21.43 -18.76
N PRO A 110 1.29 -20.19 -18.30
CA PRO A 110 0.32 -19.40 -17.58
C PRO A 110 -0.85 -19.01 -18.50
N VAL A 111 -2.05 -19.00 -17.94
CA VAL A 111 -3.26 -18.67 -18.69
C VAL A 111 -3.60 -17.19 -18.57
N THR A 112 -4.14 -16.61 -19.65
CA THR A 112 -4.77 -15.28 -19.61
C THR A 112 -6.27 -15.45 -19.73
N ILE A 113 -6.99 -15.14 -18.65
CA ILE A 113 -8.42 -15.41 -18.51
C ILE A 113 -9.12 -14.23 -17.81
N PRO A 114 -10.46 -14.15 -17.90
CA PRO A 114 -11.24 -13.25 -17.05
C PRO A 114 -11.00 -13.54 -15.56
N ASP A 115 -11.20 -12.51 -14.73
CA ASP A 115 -10.98 -12.57 -13.28
C ASP A 115 -11.74 -13.75 -12.63
N PRO A 116 -11.02 -14.71 -12.00
CA PRO A 116 -11.62 -15.85 -11.32
C PRO A 116 -12.61 -15.50 -10.22
N HIS A 117 -12.57 -14.29 -9.66
CA HIS A 117 -13.55 -13.85 -8.65
C HIS A 117 -15.00 -13.94 -9.14
N ALA A 118 -15.22 -13.87 -10.46
CA ALA A 118 -16.55 -14.04 -11.07
C ALA A 118 -17.22 -15.39 -10.69
N LEU A 119 -16.45 -16.39 -10.31
CA LEU A 119 -16.94 -17.71 -9.89
C LEU A 119 -17.84 -17.62 -8.64
N HIS A 120 -17.63 -16.67 -7.73
CA HIS A 120 -18.46 -16.48 -6.53
C HIS A 120 -19.93 -16.15 -6.85
N GLY A 121 -20.22 -15.58 -8.02
CA GLY A 121 -21.58 -15.25 -8.45
C GLY A 121 -22.14 -16.16 -9.55
N LEU A 122 -21.29 -16.68 -10.44
CA LEU A 122 -21.72 -17.46 -11.61
C LEU A 122 -21.77 -18.98 -11.36
N GLY A 123 -20.97 -19.48 -10.42
CA GLY A 123 -20.68 -20.91 -10.29
C GLY A 123 -19.67 -21.40 -11.33
N LEU A 124 -19.07 -22.57 -11.06
CA LEU A 124 -17.99 -23.13 -11.89
C LEU A 124 -18.46 -23.43 -13.31
N GLU A 125 -19.60 -24.09 -13.48
CA GLU A 125 -20.10 -24.55 -14.78
C GLU A 125 -20.33 -23.38 -15.73
N THR A 126 -21.06 -22.36 -15.27
CA THR A 126 -21.35 -21.14 -16.04
C THR A 126 -20.07 -20.39 -16.39
N TRP A 127 -19.13 -20.31 -15.43
CA TRP A 127 -17.86 -19.62 -15.64
C TRP A 127 -16.98 -20.35 -16.67
N CYS A 128 -16.83 -21.68 -16.55
CA CYS A 128 -16.08 -22.52 -17.48
C CYS A 128 -16.64 -22.41 -18.91
N GLN A 129 -17.97 -22.44 -19.08
CA GLN A 129 -18.61 -22.26 -20.39
C GLN A 129 -18.34 -20.87 -20.98
N ALA A 130 -18.29 -19.82 -20.14
CA ALA A 130 -18.04 -18.47 -20.60
C ALA A 130 -16.57 -18.25 -21.05
N VAL A 131 -15.61 -18.97 -20.46
CA VAL A 131 -14.18 -18.86 -20.79
C VAL A 131 -13.71 -19.84 -21.87
N GLU A 132 -14.45 -20.93 -22.13
CA GLU A 132 -14.10 -21.95 -23.13
C GLU A 132 -13.67 -21.36 -24.50
N PRO A 133 -14.37 -20.36 -25.09
CA PRO A 133 -13.95 -19.77 -26.37
C PRO A 133 -12.54 -19.16 -26.32
N TRP A 134 -12.13 -18.60 -25.18
CA TRP A 134 -10.81 -17.99 -25.01
C TRP A 134 -9.69 -19.03 -24.94
N LEU A 135 -9.98 -20.21 -24.39
CA LEU A 135 -9.02 -21.31 -24.31
C LEU A 135 -8.71 -21.88 -25.69
N THR A 136 -9.70 -21.94 -26.59
CA THR A 136 -9.51 -22.44 -27.96
C THR A 136 -8.58 -21.57 -28.81
N LEU A 137 -8.36 -20.31 -28.41
CA LEU A 137 -7.43 -19.39 -29.06
C LEU A 137 -5.97 -19.62 -28.65
N GLN A 138 -5.74 -20.38 -27.58
CA GLN A 138 -4.38 -20.70 -27.16
C GLN A 138 -3.79 -21.78 -28.06
N GLU A 139 -2.58 -21.55 -28.55
CA GLU A 139 -1.82 -22.54 -29.31
C GLU A 139 -1.62 -23.79 -28.45
N ARG A 140 -1.75 -24.99 -29.00
CA ARG A 140 -1.57 -26.26 -28.27
C ARG A 140 -0.22 -26.85 -28.59
N THR A 141 0.49 -27.37 -27.58
CA THR A 141 1.80 -28.01 -27.78
C THR A 141 1.66 -29.52 -27.92
N GLU A 142 2.74 -30.18 -28.33
CA GLU A 142 2.82 -31.64 -28.32
C GLU A 142 2.76 -32.20 -26.89
N GLN A 143 3.40 -31.52 -25.94
CA GLN A 143 3.36 -31.89 -24.51
C GLN A 143 1.93 -31.83 -23.95
N ASP A 144 1.11 -30.87 -24.38
CA ASP A 144 -0.31 -30.80 -23.99
C ASP A 144 -1.06 -32.08 -24.41
N ASP A 145 -0.90 -32.51 -25.67
CA ASP A 145 -1.59 -33.71 -26.17
C ASP A 145 -1.08 -35.01 -25.52
N ILE A 146 0.23 -35.12 -25.26
CA ILE A 146 0.82 -36.25 -24.51
C ILE A 146 0.21 -36.35 -23.11
N ARG A 147 0.22 -35.25 -22.35
CA ARG A 147 -0.30 -35.21 -20.98
C ARG A 147 -1.80 -35.50 -20.93
N GLU A 148 -2.58 -34.90 -21.83
CA GLU A 148 -4.02 -35.12 -21.90
C GLU A 148 -4.39 -36.56 -22.28
N ARG A 149 -3.67 -37.18 -23.23
CA ARG A 149 -3.85 -38.62 -23.56
C ARG A 149 -3.56 -39.50 -22.37
N HIS A 150 -2.43 -39.26 -21.71
CA HIS A 150 -2.01 -40.02 -20.52
C HIS A 150 -3.08 -39.89 -19.41
N MET A 151 -3.50 -38.67 -19.07
CA MET A 151 -4.54 -38.42 -18.06
C MET A 151 -5.85 -39.14 -18.40
N ALA A 152 -6.30 -39.08 -19.67
CA ALA A 152 -7.53 -39.75 -20.10
C ALA A 152 -7.45 -41.29 -19.90
N ALA A 153 -6.34 -41.91 -20.30
CA ALA A 153 -6.13 -43.34 -20.11
C ALA A 153 -6.10 -43.74 -18.63
N ARG A 154 -5.43 -42.94 -17.78
CA ARG A 154 -5.40 -43.16 -16.32
C ARG A 154 -6.77 -43.00 -15.67
N LEU A 155 -7.55 -42.00 -16.08
CA LEU A 155 -8.91 -41.77 -15.57
C LEU A 155 -9.84 -42.95 -15.83
N ARG A 156 -9.75 -43.59 -17.00
CA ARG A 156 -10.53 -44.79 -17.30
C ARG A 156 -10.17 -45.98 -16.43
N ALA A 157 -8.89 -46.18 -16.17
CA ALA A 157 -8.45 -47.23 -15.26
C ALA A 157 -9.05 -47.01 -13.86
N ILE A 158 -9.01 -45.77 -13.36
CA ILE A 158 -9.59 -45.41 -12.06
C ILE A 158 -11.12 -45.56 -12.06
N GLU A 159 -11.81 -45.14 -13.12
CA GLU A 159 -13.26 -45.33 -13.24
C GLU A 159 -13.65 -46.80 -13.27
N SER A 160 -12.87 -47.64 -13.97
CA SER A 160 -13.06 -49.09 -13.99
C SER A 160 -12.86 -49.71 -12.60
N ASP A 161 -11.83 -49.27 -11.86
CA ASP A 161 -11.54 -49.75 -10.50
C ASP A 161 -12.60 -49.31 -9.49
N ALA A 162 -13.15 -48.10 -9.65
CA ALA A 162 -14.24 -47.58 -8.81
C ALA A 162 -15.60 -48.27 -9.07
N GLY A 163 -15.74 -48.95 -10.22
CA GLY A 163 -16.94 -49.68 -10.60
C GLY A 163 -18.05 -48.82 -11.21
N PRO A 164 -19.18 -49.42 -11.61
CA PRO A 164 -20.21 -48.77 -12.43
C PRO A 164 -20.90 -47.58 -11.73
N ASP A 165 -21.00 -47.60 -10.40
CA ASP A 165 -21.59 -46.52 -9.60
C ASP A 165 -20.52 -45.61 -8.96
N GLY A 166 -19.24 -45.85 -9.25
CA GLY A 166 -18.10 -45.13 -8.68
C GLY A 166 -18.07 -43.67 -9.12
N LYS A 167 -17.79 -42.78 -8.17
CA LYS A 167 -17.67 -41.34 -8.39
C LYS A 167 -16.22 -40.91 -8.28
N VAL A 168 -15.67 -40.45 -9.41
CA VAL A 168 -14.29 -39.96 -9.50
C VAL A 168 -14.32 -38.45 -9.70
N LEU A 169 -13.70 -37.69 -8.80
CA LEU A 169 -13.48 -36.26 -8.99
C LEU A 169 -12.14 -36.05 -9.70
N PHE A 170 -12.12 -35.33 -10.82
CA PHE A 170 -10.90 -35.04 -11.56
C PHE A 170 -10.59 -33.54 -11.53
N LEU A 171 -9.46 -33.16 -10.96
CA LEU A 171 -8.99 -31.77 -10.92
C LEU A 171 -7.85 -31.57 -11.91
N CYS A 172 -8.01 -30.60 -12.81
CA CYS A 172 -7.00 -30.26 -13.81
C CYS A 172 -6.99 -28.77 -14.12
N GLY A 173 -5.87 -28.31 -14.65
CA GLY A 173 -5.73 -27.00 -15.28
C GLY A 173 -6.79 -26.83 -16.35
N LEU A 174 -7.46 -25.68 -16.30
CA LEU A 174 -8.59 -25.33 -17.16
C LEU A 174 -8.30 -25.54 -18.67
N ALA A 175 -7.07 -25.29 -19.10
CA ALA A 175 -6.64 -25.44 -20.49
C ALA A 175 -6.61 -26.91 -20.98
N HIS A 176 -6.44 -27.88 -20.09
CA HIS A 176 -6.32 -29.30 -20.44
C HIS A 176 -7.67 -30.02 -20.53
N TRP A 177 -8.71 -29.53 -19.83
CA TRP A 177 -9.98 -30.23 -19.72
C TRP A 177 -10.60 -30.59 -21.08
N SER A 178 -10.62 -29.66 -22.03
CA SER A 178 -11.21 -29.91 -23.36
C SER A 178 -10.51 -31.05 -24.11
N GLY A 179 -9.19 -31.18 -23.94
CA GLY A 179 -8.40 -32.20 -24.60
C GLY A 179 -8.46 -33.55 -23.91
N VAL A 180 -8.45 -33.57 -22.57
CA VAL A 180 -8.72 -34.80 -21.79
C VAL A 180 -10.11 -35.35 -22.14
N ARG A 181 -11.15 -34.50 -22.18
CA ARG A 181 -12.50 -34.91 -22.58
C ARG A 181 -12.52 -35.54 -23.97
N ARG A 182 -11.84 -34.95 -24.95
CA ARG A 182 -11.73 -35.50 -26.30
C ARG A 182 -11.13 -36.90 -26.30
N HIS A 183 -10.02 -37.13 -25.60
CA HIS A 183 -9.39 -38.45 -25.52
C HIS A 183 -10.23 -39.48 -24.74
N LEU A 184 -10.98 -39.02 -23.73
CA LEU A 184 -11.98 -39.83 -23.02
C LEU A 184 -13.15 -40.24 -23.94
N ASP A 185 -13.61 -39.37 -24.83
CA ASP A 185 -14.66 -39.67 -25.81
C ASP A 185 -14.15 -40.59 -26.93
N ASP A 186 -12.91 -40.38 -27.39
CA ASP A 186 -12.29 -41.06 -28.54
C ASP A 186 -11.90 -42.51 -28.28
N GLY A 187 -11.95 -42.99 -27.03
CA GLY A 187 -11.51 -44.37 -26.74
C GLY A 187 -10.00 -44.52 -26.56
N THR A 188 -9.21 -43.46 -26.38
CA THR A 188 -7.74 -43.57 -26.22
C THR A 188 -7.29 -44.21 -24.89
N ASP A 189 -6.51 -45.29 -24.96
CA ASP A 189 -5.92 -45.99 -23.80
C ASP A 189 -4.38 -45.96 -23.80
N GLN A 190 -3.78 -45.04 -24.56
CA GLN A 190 -2.33 -44.95 -24.68
C GLN A 190 -1.72 -44.18 -23.51
N LEU A 191 -0.87 -44.86 -22.74
CA LEU A 191 -0.03 -44.23 -21.73
C LEU A 191 1.26 -43.69 -22.36
N HIS A 192 1.68 -42.52 -21.88
CA HIS A 192 3.04 -42.03 -22.08
C HIS A 192 4.00 -42.78 -21.14
N ASP A 193 5.12 -43.24 -21.69
CA ASP A 193 6.10 -44.11 -21.03
C ASP A 193 7.44 -43.36 -20.95
N GLU A 194 7.53 -42.46 -19.97
CA GLU A 194 8.77 -41.79 -19.56
C GLU A 194 8.96 -41.96 -18.06
N GLU A 195 10.20 -42.09 -17.61
CA GLU A 195 10.54 -42.16 -16.19
C GLU A 195 10.54 -40.74 -15.59
N GLY A 196 9.90 -40.60 -14.43
CA GLY A 196 9.95 -39.38 -13.64
C GLY A 196 11.29 -39.22 -12.91
N PRO A 197 11.47 -38.10 -12.17
CA PRO A 197 12.63 -37.92 -11.30
C PRO A 197 12.78 -39.07 -10.30
N ALA A 198 14.03 -39.44 -10.02
CA ALA A 198 14.32 -40.38 -8.94
C ALA A 198 13.89 -39.76 -7.58
N PRO A 199 13.47 -40.57 -6.59
CA PRO A 199 12.97 -40.05 -5.31
C PRO A 199 13.94 -39.15 -4.53
N ASP A 200 15.25 -39.30 -4.75
CA ASP A 200 16.30 -38.47 -4.16
C ASP A 200 16.52 -37.13 -4.89
N GLN A 201 15.91 -36.96 -6.07
CA GLN A 201 15.89 -35.71 -6.84
C GLN A 201 14.67 -34.84 -6.54
N VAL A 202 13.76 -35.29 -5.66
CA VAL A 202 12.55 -34.57 -5.26
C VAL A 202 12.64 -34.21 -3.78
N THR A 203 12.58 -32.91 -3.48
CA THR A 203 12.75 -32.39 -2.11
C THR A 203 11.64 -31.41 -1.76
N VAL A 204 11.20 -31.44 -0.51
CA VAL A 204 10.26 -30.45 0.06
C VAL A 204 11.06 -29.42 0.85
N THR A 205 10.84 -28.14 0.57
CA THR A 205 11.51 -27.05 1.27
C THR A 205 10.52 -25.97 1.69
N THR A 206 10.67 -25.47 2.92
CA THR A 206 9.93 -24.31 3.42
C THR A 206 10.36 -23.05 2.68
N VAL A 207 9.41 -22.17 2.36
CA VAL A 207 9.69 -20.91 1.65
C VAL A 207 9.87 -19.76 2.64
N SER A 208 10.89 -18.92 2.42
CA SER A 208 11.12 -17.68 3.17
C SER A 208 9.91 -16.73 3.09
N PRO A 209 9.53 -16.00 4.16
CA PRO A 209 8.41 -15.06 4.14
C PRO A 209 8.50 -14.01 3.02
N THR A 210 9.71 -13.60 2.67
CA THR A 210 9.97 -12.62 1.59
C THR A 210 9.68 -13.17 0.19
N SER A 211 9.73 -14.49 0.05
CA SER A 211 9.54 -15.20 -1.22
C SER A 211 8.08 -15.57 -1.47
N LEU A 212 7.22 -15.61 -0.44
CA LEU A 212 5.81 -15.98 -0.58
C LEU A 212 5.05 -15.22 -1.68
N PRO A 213 5.15 -13.87 -1.82
CA PRO A 213 4.45 -13.14 -2.88
C PRO A 213 4.85 -13.57 -4.31
N HIS A 214 5.96 -14.30 -4.46
CA HIS A 214 6.45 -14.81 -5.74
C HIS A 214 6.03 -16.26 -6.01
N VAL A 215 5.63 -17.00 -4.97
CA VAL A 215 5.43 -18.46 -5.01
C VAL A 215 3.95 -18.83 -5.06
N ILE A 216 3.11 -18.15 -4.28
CA ILE A 216 1.67 -18.40 -4.23
C ILE A 216 0.90 -17.48 -5.18
N GLY A 217 -0.29 -17.91 -5.62
CA GLY A 217 -1.05 -17.16 -6.62
C GLY A 217 -1.88 -16.00 -6.05
N GLU A 218 -2.34 -16.13 -4.80
CA GLU A 218 -3.00 -15.06 -4.05
C GLU A 218 -2.02 -14.28 -3.17
N THR A 219 -2.46 -13.15 -2.61
CA THR A 219 -1.61 -12.46 -1.62
C THR A 219 -1.44 -13.33 -0.36
N PRO A 220 -0.26 -13.34 0.27
CA PRO A 220 -0.06 -14.09 1.51
C PRO A 220 -1.09 -13.73 2.59
N HIS A 221 -1.47 -12.46 2.71
CA HIS A 221 -2.55 -12.04 3.60
C HIS A 221 -3.89 -12.75 3.30
N THR A 222 -4.29 -12.84 2.02
CA THR A 222 -5.53 -13.52 1.61
C THR A 222 -5.46 -15.02 1.91
N ALA A 223 -4.33 -15.66 1.62
CA ALA A 223 -4.10 -17.07 1.94
C ALA A 223 -4.21 -17.34 3.46
N TRP A 224 -3.67 -16.45 4.28
CA TRP A 224 -3.77 -16.58 5.73
C TRP A 224 -5.21 -16.44 6.24
N HIS A 225 -5.94 -15.45 5.74
CA HIS A 225 -7.36 -15.28 6.08
C HIS A 225 -8.20 -16.49 5.65
N TRP A 226 -7.88 -17.09 4.51
CA TRP A 226 -8.51 -18.33 4.07
C TRP A 226 -8.23 -19.49 5.04
N GLU A 227 -6.98 -19.70 5.44
CA GLU A 227 -6.63 -20.73 6.45
C GLU A 227 -7.37 -20.52 7.78
N GLN A 228 -7.51 -19.28 8.24
CA GLN A 228 -8.30 -18.98 9.44
C GLN A 228 -9.78 -19.29 9.25
N HIS A 229 -10.35 -18.93 8.10
CA HIS A 229 -11.76 -19.17 7.82
C HIS A 229 -12.07 -20.66 7.65
N ARG A 230 -11.20 -21.44 6.98
CA ARG A 230 -11.43 -22.88 6.75
C ARG A 230 -11.50 -23.70 8.03
N GLY A 231 -10.86 -23.22 9.10
CA GLY A 231 -10.95 -23.80 10.45
C GLY A 231 -12.28 -23.51 11.16
N GLY A 232 -13.11 -22.62 10.60
CA GLY A 232 -14.44 -22.27 11.09
C GLY A 232 -15.52 -23.31 10.76
N ILE A 233 -16.68 -23.17 11.41
CA ILE A 233 -17.80 -24.12 11.31
C ILE A 233 -18.67 -23.85 10.05
N VAL A 234 -18.66 -22.63 9.51
CA VAL A 234 -19.52 -22.22 8.38
C VAL A 234 -18.71 -22.29 7.08
N LEU A 235 -19.20 -23.06 6.11
CA LEU A 235 -18.49 -23.37 4.86
C LEU A 235 -18.73 -22.37 3.71
N GLU A 236 -19.75 -21.50 3.80
CA GLU A 236 -20.33 -20.88 2.60
C GLU A 236 -20.11 -19.36 2.42
N ASP A 237 -19.37 -18.67 3.30
CA ASP A 237 -19.36 -17.19 3.34
C ASP A 237 -17.99 -16.51 3.12
N PHE A 238 -16.93 -17.23 2.73
CA PHE A 238 -15.64 -16.56 2.46
C PHE A 238 -15.65 -15.83 1.11
N ASP A 239 -15.63 -14.50 1.15
CA ASP A 239 -15.32 -13.67 -0.01
C ASP A 239 -14.02 -12.89 0.27
N PRO A 240 -12.97 -13.04 -0.56
CA PRO A 240 -11.71 -12.30 -0.40
C PRO A 240 -11.91 -10.77 -0.39
N VAL A 241 -13.01 -10.24 -0.93
CA VAL A 241 -13.36 -8.82 -0.84
C VAL A 241 -13.54 -8.35 0.61
N PHE A 242 -14.01 -9.21 1.52
CA PHE A 242 -14.12 -8.85 2.93
C PHE A 242 -12.74 -8.74 3.59
N GLY A 243 -11.81 -9.62 3.22
CA GLY A 243 -10.42 -9.59 3.70
C GLY A 243 -9.67 -8.29 3.35
N LEU A 244 -10.12 -7.55 2.32
CA LEU A 244 -9.55 -6.24 2.00
C LEU A 244 -9.74 -5.22 3.12
N LYS A 245 -10.87 -5.25 3.84
CA LYS A 245 -11.09 -4.30 4.95
C LYS A 245 -10.18 -4.60 6.12
N ASP A 246 -9.96 -5.88 6.39
CA ASP A 246 -9.05 -6.34 7.43
C ASP A 246 -7.62 -5.93 7.10
N LEU A 247 -7.18 -6.17 5.84
CA LEU A 247 -5.88 -5.72 5.33
C LEU A 247 -5.66 -4.21 5.55
N LEU A 248 -6.64 -3.38 5.18
CA LEU A 248 -6.52 -1.93 5.34
C LEU A 248 -6.54 -1.49 6.79
N THR A 249 -7.26 -2.21 7.65
CA THR A 249 -7.31 -1.93 9.09
C THR A 249 -5.99 -2.30 9.75
N GLU A 250 -5.40 -3.44 9.42
CA GLU A 250 -4.07 -3.86 9.86
C GLU A 250 -3.00 -2.88 9.36
N ALA A 251 -3.02 -2.55 8.06
CA ALA A 251 -2.08 -1.59 7.49
C ALA A 251 -2.20 -0.21 8.15
N ARG A 252 -3.41 0.24 8.49
CA ARG A 252 -3.60 1.49 9.26
C ARG A 252 -3.02 1.36 10.66
N GLY A 253 -3.27 0.27 11.37
CA GLY A 253 -2.74 0.06 12.72
C GLY A 253 -1.21 0.13 12.73
N HIS A 254 -0.56 -0.56 11.80
CA HIS A 254 0.90 -0.51 11.65
C HIS A 254 1.40 0.89 11.27
N TYR A 255 0.70 1.57 10.35
CA TYR A 255 1.06 2.92 9.94
C TYR A 255 0.94 3.94 11.10
N GLU A 256 -0.16 3.93 11.84
CA GLU A 256 -0.39 4.86 12.96
C GLU A 256 0.56 4.60 14.12
N ALA A 257 0.87 3.32 14.40
CA ALA A 257 1.86 2.95 15.42
C ALA A 257 3.29 3.38 15.01
N ALA A 258 3.64 3.25 13.74
CA ALA A 258 4.94 3.68 13.23
C ALA A 258 5.08 5.20 13.13
N PHE A 259 3.96 5.94 12.96
CA PHE A 259 3.97 7.38 12.67
C PHE A 259 2.90 8.16 13.48
N PRO A 260 2.97 8.19 14.82
CA PRO A 260 1.95 8.80 15.66
C PRO A 260 1.76 10.32 15.43
N ASP A 261 2.84 11.02 15.06
CA ASP A 261 2.85 12.47 14.86
C ASP A 261 2.44 12.93 13.44
N SER A 262 2.23 12.00 12.50
CA SER A 262 1.85 12.38 11.14
C SER A 262 0.42 12.94 11.09
N LEU A 263 0.21 14.06 10.39
CA LEU A 263 -1.13 14.54 10.03
C LEU A 263 -1.63 13.93 8.70
N GLU A 264 -0.80 13.19 7.95
CA GLU A 264 -1.21 12.33 6.79
C GLU A 264 -1.93 11.06 7.26
N ARG A 265 -2.93 11.21 8.13
CA ARG A 265 -3.62 10.07 8.74
C ARG A 265 -4.44 9.31 7.71
N ALA A 266 -4.40 7.98 7.79
CA ALA A 266 -5.31 7.08 7.09
C ALA A 266 -6.72 7.12 7.72
N THR A 267 -7.34 8.30 7.69
CA THR A 267 -8.69 8.53 8.24
C THR A 267 -9.72 7.66 7.54
N PRO A 268 -10.88 7.36 8.17
CA PRO A 268 -11.95 6.61 7.51
C PRO A 268 -12.39 7.22 6.17
N ARG A 269 -12.37 8.55 6.06
CA ARG A 269 -12.66 9.26 4.80
C ARG A 269 -11.59 9.02 3.73
N ALA A 270 -10.31 9.02 4.12
CA ALA A 270 -9.20 8.71 3.21
C ALA A 270 -9.28 7.26 2.73
N LEU A 271 -9.55 6.30 3.63
CA LEU A 271 -9.77 4.89 3.28
C LEU A 271 -10.99 4.69 2.38
N GLN A 272 -12.10 5.39 2.62
CA GLN A 272 -13.27 5.34 1.74
C GLN A 272 -12.95 5.90 0.33
N THR A 273 -12.17 6.97 0.26
CA THR A 273 -11.71 7.56 -1.00
C THR A 273 -10.78 6.59 -1.73
N MET A 274 -9.86 5.96 -0.99
CA MET A 274 -8.97 4.92 -1.49
C MET A 274 -9.76 3.74 -2.06
N LEU A 275 -10.72 3.16 -1.32
CA LEU A 275 -11.56 2.05 -1.83
C LEU A 275 -12.32 2.45 -3.10
N SER A 276 -12.83 3.68 -3.15
CA SER A 276 -13.50 4.20 -4.35
C SER A 276 -12.55 4.32 -5.54
N TYR A 277 -11.28 4.69 -5.28
CA TYR A 277 -10.25 4.78 -6.31
C TYR A 277 -9.75 3.40 -6.76
N THR A 278 -9.49 2.49 -5.81
CA THR A 278 -9.18 1.07 -6.04
C THR A 278 -10.22 0.45 -6.97
N ARG A 279 -11.51 0.60 -6.67
CA ARG A 279 -12.59 0.08 -7.53
C ARG A 279 -12.50 0.60 -8.97
N LYS A 280 -12.25 1.90 -9.15
CA LYS A 280 -12.11 2.51 -10.49
C LYS A 280 -10.89 1.95 -11.23
N LEU A 281 -9.77 1.74 -10.53
CA LEU A 281 -8.57 1.14 -11.09
C LEU A 281 -8.80 -0.32 -11.48
N SER A 282 -9.45 -1.13 -10.64
CA SER A 282 -9.80 -2.53 -10.96
C SER A 282 -10.65 -2.63 -12.23
N VAL A 283 -11.71 -1.81 -12.34
CA VAL A 283 -12.56 -1.76 -13.54
C VAL A 283 -11.77 -1.36 -14.78
N ARG A 284 -10.87 -0.38 -14.66
CA ARG A 284 -10.00 0.04 -15.77
C ARG A 284 -9.06 -1.09 -16.21
N SER A 285 -8.59 -1.89 -15.27
CA SER A 285 -7.75 -3.08 -15.50
C SER A 285 -8.56 -4.33 -15.86
N ARG A 286 -9.89 -4.22 -16.07
CA ARG A 286 -10.80 -5.34 -16.37
C ARG A 286 -10.79 -6.44 -15.29
N ARG A 287 -10.59 -6.08 -14.03
CA ARG A 287 -10.66 -6.98 -12.87
C ARG A 287 -11.86 -6.64 -11.98
N LEU A 288 -12.41 -7.65 -11.33
CA LEU A 288 -13.48 -7.53 -10.34
C LEU A 288 -12.90 -7.24 -8.95
N ILE A 289 -11.74 -7.84 -8.64
CA ILE A 289 -10.99 -7.58 -7.41
C ILE A 289 -9.66 -6.84 -7.71
N PRO A 290 -9.15 -6.04 -6.77
CA PRO A 290 -7.89 -5.33 -6.98
C PRO A 290 -6.68 -6.26 -6.85
N ASP A 291 -5.67 -6.05 -7.70
CA ASP A 291 -4.33 -6.61 -7.46
C ASP A 291 -3.54 -5.77 -6.43
N THR A 292 -2.44 -6.35 -5.95
CA THR A 292 -1.52 -5.71 -5.00
C THR A 292 -1.01 -4.36 -5.50
N TRP A 293 -0.72 -4.25 -6.81
CA TRP A 293 -0.25 -3.00 -7.42
C TRP A 293 -1.34 -1.90 -7.38
N THR A 294 -2.59 -2.26 -7.65
CA THR A 294 -3.75 -1.37 -7.63
C THR A 294 -4.01 -0.87 -6.21
N LEU A 295 -3.92 -1.76 -5.21
CA LEU A 295 -4.04 -1.39 -3.80
C LEU A 295 -2.95 -0.41 -3.37
N ALA A 296 -1.69 -0.70 -3.70
CA ALA A 296 -0.57 0.14 -3.33
C ALA A 296 -0.59 1.50 -4.06
N THR A 297 -1.00 1.52 -5.33
CA THR A 297 -1.17 2.75 -6.11
C THR A 297 -2.26 3.64 -5.52
N ALA A 298 -3.40 3.04 -5.14
CA ALA A 298 -4.49 3.78 -4.49
C ALA A 298 -4.07 4.31 -3.11
N ALA A 299 -3.37 3.49 -2.31
CA ALA A 299 -2.83 3.90 -1.02
C ALA A 299 -1.86 5.08 -1.14
N LYS A 300 -0.95 5.01 -2.13
CA LYS A 300 0.02 6.09 -2.41
C LYS A 300 -0.69 7.39 -2.81
N GLY A 301 -1.69 7.30 -3.68
CA GLY A 301 -2.41 8.47 -4.20
C GLY A 301 -3.40 9.10 -3.23
N CYS A 302 -3.93 8.35 -2.26
CA CYS A 302 -4.95 8.83 -1.33
C CYS A 302 -4.42 9.21 0.06
N VAL A 303 -3.38 8.52 0.54
CA VAL A 303 -2.80 8.77 1.87
C VAL A 303 -1.36 9.22 1.74
N GLY A 304 -0.51 8.43 1.10
CA GLY A 304 0.89 8.79 0.89
C GLY A 304 1.82 7.58 0.71
N ASN A 305 3.10 7.86 0.46
CA ASN A 305 4.13 6.87 0.19
C ASN A 305 4.31 5.86 1.34
N ASP A 306 4.38 6.34 2.58
CA ASP A 306 4.60 5.47 3.75
C ASP A 306 3.41 4.54 4.01
N PHE A 307 2.17 5.03 3.81
CA PHE A 307 0.98 4.20 3.94
C PHE A 307 0.92 3.12 2.85
N ALA A 308 1.33 3.45 1.62
CA ALA A 308 1.43 2.47 0.54
C ALA A 308 2.43 1.34 0.87
N ILE A 309 3.58 1.68 1.47
CA ILE A 309 4.54 0.68 1.97
C ILE A 309 3.88 -0.17 3.05
N SER A 310 3.13 0.42 3.99
CA SER A 310 2.43 -0.34 5.04
C SER A 310 1.41 -1.32 4.46
N VAL A 311 0.65 -0.90 3.44
CA VAL A 311 -0.31 -1.78 2.75
C VAL A 311 0.40 -2.95 2.08
N LEU A 312 1.52 -2.70 1.40
CA LEU A 312 2.32 -3.77 0.79
C LEU A 312 2.86 -4.75 1.83
N ARG A 313 3.40 -4.26 2.94
CA ARG A 313 3.91 -5.10 4.05
C ARG A 313 2.81 -5.98 4.63
N SER A 314 1.66 -5.39 4.95
CA SER A 314 0.51 -6.16 5.46
C SER A 314 0.01 -7.18 4.43
N SER A 315 0.04 -6.85 3.13
CA SER A 315 -0.40 -7.80 2.09
C SER A 315 0.51 -9.01 1.94
N SER A 316 1.80 -8.86 2.25
CA SER A 316 2.81 -9.91 2.15
C SER A 316 2.93 -10.76 3.42
N ARG A 317 2.16 -10.46 4.47
CA ARG A 317 2.28 -11.13 5.76
C ARG A 317 1.57 -12.49 5.75
N TYR A 318 2.27 -13.52 6.22
CA TYR A 318 1.73 -14.88 6.42
C TYR A 318 2.38 -15.51 7.65
N PRO A 319 1.76 -15.38 8.83
CA PRO A 319 2.39 -15.73 10.10
C PRO A 319 2.96 -17.16 10.19
N PRO A 320 2.36 -18.21 9.61
CA PRO A 320 2.92 -19.58 9.70
C PRO A 320 4.32 -19.77 9.10
N ASN A 321 4.73 -18.92 8.16
CA ASN A 321 6.07 -18.96 7.57
C ASN A 321 7.06 -18.04 8.32
N GLY A 322 6.59 -17.25 9.27
CA GLY A 322 7.38 -16.25 9.99
C GLY A 322 7.01 -14.81 9.60
N GLU A 323 7.55 -13.86 10.35
CA GLU A 323 7.41 -12.44 10.04
C GLU A 323 8.49 -11.98 9.07
N ILE A 324 8.16 -11.01 8.23
CA ILE A 324 9.17 -10.35 7.40
C ILE A 324 9.79 -9.23 8.25
N GLU A 325 11.01 -9.45 8.73
CA GLU A 325 11.80 -8.41 9.38
C GLU A 325 12.15 -7.32 8.37
N TYR A 326 11.33 -6.26 8.35
CA TYR A 326 11.62 -5.04 7.58
C TYR A 326 12.33 -3.96 8.42
N LEU A 327 12.57 -4.24 9.70
CA LEU A 327 13.30 -3.42 10.65
C LEU A 327 14.50 -4.25 11.11
N GLU A 328 15.68 -3.65 11.07
CA GLU A 328 16.91 -4.29 11.58
C GLU A 328 16.72 -4.65 13.06
N PRO A 329 17.37 -5.73 13.54
CA PRO A 329 17.47 -6.01 14.96
C PRO A 329 17.96 -4.76 15.70
N THR A 330 17.30 -4.39 16.79
CA THR A 330 17.85 -3.39 17.71
C THR A 330 19.15 -3.92 18.30
N GLU A 331 20.18 -3.09 18.52
CA GLU A 331 21.42 -3.50 19.21
C GLU A 331 21.18 -4.11 20.60
N ASP A 332 19.99 -3.96 21.19
CA ASP A 332 19.56 -4.68 22.41
C ASP A 332 19.34 -6.20 22.17
N GLU A 333 19.33 -6.65 20.93
CA GLU A 333 19.26 -8.05 20.51
C GLU A 333 20.65 -8.56 20.08
N LEU A 334 21.58 -8.67 21.03
CA LEU A 334 22.70 -9.65 21.13
C LEU A 334 23.57 -9.28 22.35
N PRO A 335 24.13 -10.20 23.18
CA PRO A 335 24.43 -11.61 22.93
C PRO A 335 23.87 -12.61 23.99
N ASP A 336 22.90 -12.19 24.81
CA ASP A 336 22.29 -13.04 25.85
C ASP A 336 20.83 -13.45 25.54
N ALA A 337 20.35 -13.20 24.32
CA ALA A 337 19.10 -13.80 23.87
C ALA A 337 19.28 -15.33 23.88
N PRO A 338 18.34 -16.10 24.48
CA PRO A 338 18.40 -17.55 24.45
C PRO A 338 18.59 -18.00 23.00
N PRO A 339 19.39 -19.04 22.73
CA PRO A 339 19.68 -19.50 21.38
C PRO A 339 18.36 -19.59 20.62
N GLN A 340 18.22 -18.75 19.60
CA GLN A 340 17.09 -18.83 18.68
C GLN A 340 17.03 -20.28 18.21
N GLU A 341 15.82 -20.84 18.22
CA GLU A 341 15.60 -22.19 17.69
C GLU A 341 16.29 -22.30 16.33
N PRO A 342 16.94 -23.44 16.02
CA PRO A 342 17.66 -23.59 14.75
C PRO A 342 16.74 -23.16 13.62
N ILE A 343 17.12 -22.08 12.93
CA ILE A 343 16.37 -21.57 11.78
C ILE A 343 16.33 -22.72 10.78
N GLU A 344 15.15 -23.31 10.62
CA GLU A 344 14.95 -24.32 9.57
C GLU A 344 15.44 -23.73 8.26
N PRO A 345 16.26 -24.44 7.46
CA PRO A 345 16.73 -23.92 6.20
C PRO A 345 15.54 -23.55 5.32
N MET A 346 15.41 -22.26 4.98
CA MET A 346 14.33 -21.73 4.16
C MET A 346 14.85 -21.45 2.75
N ALA A 347 14.06 -21.83 1.75
CA ALA A 347 14.33 -21.46 0.38
C ALA A 347 13.99 -19.99 0.13
N HIS A 348 14.95 -19.27 -0.44
CA HIS A 348 14.75 -17.93 -0.99
C HIS A 348 14.52 -18.06 -2.49
N MET A 349 13.40 -17.55 -2.97
CA MET A 349 13.04 -17.69 -4.38
C MET A 349 12.21 -16.52 -4.91
N THR A 350 12.34 -16.32 -6.21
CA THR A 350 11.43 -15.53 -7.01
C THR A 350 10.61 -16.47 -7.89
N ARG A 351 9.74 -15.92 -8.75
CA ARG A 351 8.93 -16.74 -9.67
C ARG A 351 9.80 -17.60 -10.61
N THR A 352 11.02 -17.16 -10.91
CA THR A 352 11.91 -17.74 -11.93
C THR A 352 13.26 -18.19 -11.39
N LEU A 353 13.58 -17.95 -10.11
CA LEU A 353 14.90 -18.22 -9.54
C LEU A 353 14.77 -18.83 -8.15
N LEU A 354 15.63 -19.80 -7.84
CA LEU A 354 15.78 -20.42 -6.53
C LEU A 354 17.21 -20.27 -6.04
N GLU A 355 17.41 -19.80 -4.81
CA GLU A 355 18.71 -19.84 -4.14
C GLU A 355 18.96 -21.23 -3.55
N THR A 356 20.11 -21.81 -3.90
CA THR A 356 20.58 -23.11 -3.41
C THR A 356 21.93 -22.94 -2.71
N GLU A 357 22.38 -23.97 -2.00
CA GLU A 357 23.71 -23.99 -1.37
C GLU A 357 24.87 -23.83 -2.38
N HIS A 358 24.63 -24.15 -3.65
CA HIS A 358 25.62 -24.10 -4.73
C HIS A 358 25.50 -22.84 -5.62
N GLY A 359 24.53 -21.96 -5.37
CA GLY A 359 24.27 -20.78 -6.18
C GLY A 359 22.80 -20.62 -6.55
N THR A 360 22.50 -19.71 -7.47
CA THR A 360 21.14 -19.46 -7.95
C THR A 360 20.83 -20.33 -9.15
N ALA A 361 19.69 -21.04 -9.11
CA ALA A 361 19.18 -21.87 -10.19
C ALA A 361 17.95 -21.23 -10.83
N GLU A 362 17.74 -21.45 -12.12
CA GLU A 362 16.47 -21.10 -12.77
C GLU A 362 15.37 -22.06 -12.30
N ALA A 363 14.15 -21.55 -12.13
CA ALA A 363 13.05 -22.29 -11.56
C ALA A 363 11.75 -22.10 -12.36
N THR A 364 11.09 -23.20 -12.73
CA THR A 364 9.81 -23.20 -13.46
C THR A 364 8.70 -23.83 -12.64
N CYS A 365 7.58 -23.11 -12.47
CA CYS A 365 6.42 -23.62 -11.75
C CYS A 365 5.65 -24.64 -12.62
N ARG A 366 5.42 -25.85 -12.08
CA ARG A 366 4.63 -26.90 -12.77
C ARG A 366 3.13 -26.62 -12.75
N THR A 367 2.64 -25.86 -11.79
CA THR A 367 1.24 -25.45 -11.68
C THR A 367 1.11 -23.94 -11.95
N PRO A 368 1.40 -23.47 -13.18
CA PRO A 368 1.34 -22.06 -13.49
C PRO A 368 -0.11 -21.55 -13.39
N GLY A 369 -0.32 -20.51 -12.59
CA GLY A 369 -1.60 -19.83 -12.49
C GLY A 369 -1.84 -18.85 -13.63
N GLU A 370 -2.50 -17.73 -13.30
CA GLU A 370 -2.71 -16.62 -14.23
C GLU A 370 -1.37 -15.95 -14.60
N SER A 371 -1.29 -15.42 -15.82
CA SER A 371 -0.16 -14.58 -16.23
C SER A 371 -0.07 -13.34 -15.33
N ALA A 372 1.12 -13.07 -14.79
CA ALA A 372 1.35 -11.91 -13.94
C ALA A 372 2.26 -10.90 -14.66
N GLU A 373 1.97 -9.62 -14.47
CA GLU A 373 2.75 -8.52 -15.02
C GLU A 373 3.42 -7.73 -13.88
N TRP A 374 4.73 -7.55 -13.97
CA TRP A 374 5.47 -6.66 -13.07
C TRP A 374 5.28 -5.21 -13.50
N ARG A 375 4.70 -4.39 -12.60
CA ARG A 375 4.49 -2.97 -12.85
C ARG A 375 5.33 -2.13 -11.89
N PRO A 376 6.08 -1.13 -12.39
CA PRO A 376 6.86 -0.26 -11.52
C PRO A 376 5.90 0.57 -10.63
N LEU A 377 6.23 0.64 -9.34
CA LEU A 377 5.62 1.58 -8.41
C LEU A 377 6.77 2.24 -7.63
N PRO A 378 7.12 3.50 -7.94
CA PRO A 378 8.22 4.16 -7.25
C PRO A 378 7.82 4.40 -5.80
N LEU A 379 8.44 3.69 -4.87
CA LEU A 379 8.24 3.86 -3.44
C LEU A 379 9.58 4.20 -2.80
N GLN A 380 9.62 5.31 -2.08
CA GLN A 380 10.81 5.74 -1.37
C GLN A 380 10.78 5.18 0.05
N ARG A 381 11.63 4.19 0.33
CA ARG A 381 11.82 3.71 1.69
C ARG A 381 12.45 4.83 2.52
N ARG A 382 12.08 4.89 3.80
CA ARG A 382 12.83 5.74 4.74
C ARG A 382 14.26 5.19 4.85
N PRO A 383 15.26 6.07 5.06
CA PRO A 383 16.62 5.62 5.29
C PRO A 383 16.68 4.73 6.53
N ASP A 384 17.54 3.71 6.47
CA ASP A 384 17.85 2.84 7.60
C ASP A 384 18.51 3.63 8.75
N ARG A 385 18.55 3.01 9.94
CA ARG A 385 19.08 3.66 11.14
C ARG A 385 20.56 4.00 10.97
N ARG A 386 21.34 3.07 10.40
CA ARG A 386 22.78 3.26 10.15
C ARG A 386 23.08 4.48 9.28
N ASN A 387 22.36 4.67 8.19
CA ASN A 387 22.52 5.84 7.33
C ASN A 387 22.07 7.12 8.03
N ARG A 388 20.97 7.09 8.79
CA ARG A 388 20.55 8.25 9.60
C ARG A 388 21.62 8.67 10.59
N GLU A 389 22.21 7.71 11.32
CA GLU A 389 23.28 7.98 12.27
C GLU A 389 24.54 8.51 11.59
N LEU A 390 24.91 7.94 10.43
CA LEU A 390 26.03 8.40 9.62
C LEU A 390 25.81 9.85 9.16
N TRP A 391 24.62 10.18 8.68
CA TRP A 391 24.30 11.52 8.21
C TRP A 391 24.19 12.53 9.36
N LYS A 392 23.67 12.10 10.52
CA LYS A 392 23.63 12.92 11.73
C LYS A 392 25.04 13.33 12.19
N ARG A 393 26.03 12.43 12.11
CA ARG A 393 27.43 12.77 12.43
C ARG A 393 28.04 13.82 11.50
N GLY A 394 27.52 13.95 10.29
CA GLY A 394 27.96 14.95 9.30
C GLY A 394 27.15 16.25 9.33
N TRP A 395 26.24 16.42 10.28
CA TRP A 395 25.37 17.59 10.38
C TRP A 395 26.11 18.79 11.01
N ASP A 396 25.96 19.99 10.43
CA ASP A 396 26.54 21.23 10.94
C ASP A 396 25.47 22.33 10.98
N MET A 397 24.94 22.61 12.18
CA MET A 397 23.88 23.61 12.36
C MET A 397 24.26 25.03 11.93
N SER A 398 25.55 25.33 11.73
CA SER A 398 25.98 26.65 11.27
C SER A 398 25.71 26.90 9.78
N ARG A 399 25.44 25.84 8.99
CA ARG A 399 25.24 25.90 7.55
C ARG A 399 23.84 25.43 7.20
N HIS A 400 22.83 26.26 7.40
CA HIS A 400 21.46 25.88 7.08
C HIS A 400 20.83 26.79 6.02
N CYS A 401 20.08 26.18 5.11
CA CYS A 401 19.23 26.89 4.16
C CYS A 401 17.93 26.12 3.91
N SER A 402 16.94 26.80 3.35
CA SER A 402 15.66 26.20 2.98
C SER A 402 15.76 25.40 1.67
N TRP A 403 14.74 24.56 1.45
CA TRP A 403 14.52 23.87 0.17
C TRP A 403 13.60 24.71 -0.74
N PRO A 404 14.11 25.29 -1.86
CA PRO A 404 13.37 26.29 -2.63
C PRO A 404 11.97 25.87 -3.14
N PRO A 405 11.73 24.60 -3.55
CA PRO A 405 10.38 24.17 -3.93
C PRO A 405 9.35 24.27 -2.81
N GLU A 406 9.75 24.14 -1.53
CA GLU A 406 8.87 24.31 -0.39
C GLU A 406 8.62 25.79 -0.09
N ASP A 407 9.63 26.63 -0.26
CA ASP A 407 9.50 28.09 -0.11
C ASP A 407 8.43 28.64 -1.05
N VAL A 408 8.43 28.23 -2.32
CA VAL A 408 7.39 28.60 -3.30
C VAL A 408 5.99 28.19 -2.82
N VAL A 409 5.83 27.01 -2.21
CA VAL A 409 4.54 26.54 -1.70
C VAL A 409 4.07 27.38 -0.51
N ILE A 410 4.99 27.70 0.39
CA ILE A 410 4.75 28.52 1.57
C ILE A 410 4.37 29.95 1.18
N GLU A 411 5.09 30.57 0.24
CA GLU A 411 4.81 31.94 -0.20
C GLU A 411 3.46 32.04 -0.93
N ASN A 412 3.15 31.06 -1.80
CA ASN A 412 1.82 30.97 -2.43
C ASN A 412 0.70 30.85 -1.40
N PHE A 413 0.94 30.11 -0.31
CA PHE A 413 -0.03 30.02 0.78
C PHE A 413 -0.13 31.32 1.57
N ARG A 414 1.00 32.00 1.84
CA ARG A 414 1.02 33.33 2.46
C ARG A 414 0.17 34.32 1.69
N ASP A 415 0.31 34.37 0.37
CA ASP A 415 -0.49 35.24 -0.52
C ASP A 415 -1.98 34.89 -0.50
N TYR A 416 -2.30 33.60 -0.44
CA TYR A 416 -3.67 33.15 -0.28
C TYR A 416 -4.28 33.62 1.05
N VAL A 417 -3.56 33.46 2.16
CA VAL A 417 -4.03 33.87 3.49
C VAL A 417 -4.13 35.40 3.58
N ALA A 418 -3.18 36.14 3.04
CA ALA A 418 -3.19 37.60 3.01
C ALA A 418 -4.43 38.14 2.26
N ARG A 419 -4.73 37.60 1.07
CA ARG A 419 -5.94 37.97 0.32
C ARG A 419 -7.22 37.64 1.09
N ARG A 420 -7.27 36.47 1.74
CA ARG A 420 -8.42 36.07 2.57
C ARG A 420 -8.60 36.98 3.78
N ALA A 421 -7.51 37.38 4.44
CA ALA A 421 -7.52 38.32 5.55
C ALA A 421 -8.08 39.69 5.14
N LEU A 422 -7.62 40.25 4.02
CA LEU A 422 -8.13 41.54 3.52
C LEU A 422 -9.63 41.47 3.18
N GLY A 423 -10.07 40.37 2.58
CA GLY A 423 -11.50 40.14 2.31
C GLY A 423 -12.34 40.16 3.61
N LEU A 424 -11.86 39.49 4.67
CA LEU A 424 -12.53 39.48 5.98
C LEU A 424 -12.51 40.86 6.66
N ALA A 425 -11.41 41.60 6.55
CA ALA A 425 -11.35 42.98 7.04
C ALA A 425 -12.40 43.86 6.34
N GLY A 426 -12.63 43.65 5.04
CA GLY A 426 -13.63 44.36 4.25
C GLY A 426 -15.06 44.07 4.69
N LEU A 427 -15.35 42.85 5.17
CA LEU A 427 -16.68 42.48 5.66
C LEU A 427 -17.15 43.34 6.86
N SER A 428 -16.22 43.84 7.67
CA SER A 428 -16.52 44.73 8.79
C SER A 428 -16.91 46.15 8.36
N LEU A 429 -16.60 46.52 7.11
CA LEU A 429 -16.88 47.82 6.50
C LEU A 429 -18.07 47.77 5.53
N VAL A 430 -18.73 46.62 5.40
CA VAL A 430 -19.89 46.42 4.51
C VAL A 430 -20.97 47.43 4.86
N ARG A 431 -21.35 48.24 3.89
CA ARG A 431 -22.48 49.15 4.01
C ARG A 431 -23.70 48.52 3.38
N THR A 432 -24.82 48.59 4.10
CA THR A 432 -26.12 48.18 3.59
C THR A 432 -26.97 49.40 3.29
N GLU A 433 -27.60 49.41 2.13
CA GLU A 433 -28.51 50.49 1.75
C GLU A 433 -29.75 49.94 1.02
N PRO A 434 -30.86 50.70 0.99
CA PRO A 434 -32.05 50.29 0.23
C PRO A 434 -31.74 50.21 -1.27
N PHE A 435 -32.19 49.12 -1.90
CA PHE A 435 -32.11 48.95 -3.35
C PHE A 435 -32.88 50.07 -4.05
N THR A 436 -32.18 50.79 -4.93
CA THR A 436 -32.75 51.85 -5.75
C THR A 436 -32.64 51.49 -7.22
N SER A 437 -31.42 51.43 -7.77
CA SER A 437 -31.17 51.20 -9.19
C SER A 437 -30.00 50.25 -9.50
N SER A 438 -29.17 49.91 -8.53
CA SER A 438 -28.00 49.03 -8.70
C SER A 438 -27.97 47.95 -7.62
N PHE A 439 -27.53 46.75 -8.01
CA PHE A 439 -27.27 45.65 -7.07
C PHE A 439 -25.97 45.79 -6.29
N LYS A 440 -25.14 46.81 -6.59
CA LYS A 440 -23.80 47.00 -6.01
C LYS A 440 -23.02 45.67 -6.03
N ASP A 441 -22.54 45.22 -4.87
CA ASP A 441 -21.79 43.96 -4.71
C ASP A 441 -22.68 42.77 -4.29
N GLY A 442 -24.00 42.98 -4.25
CA GLY A 442 -25.01 41.92 -4.06
C GLY A 442 -26.14 42.30 -3.10
N ILE A 443 -27.05 41.35 -2.88
CA ILE A 443 -28.19 41.52 -1.97
C ILE A 443 -27.78 41.27 -0.52
N ALA A 444 -28.12 42.20 0.37
CA ALA A 444 -27.95 42.04 1.82
C ALA A 444 -29.12 41.22 2.38
N LEU A 445 -29.02 39.88 2.31
CA LEU A 445 -30.11 38.95 2.67
C LEU A 445 -30.65 39.16 4.09
N ARG A 446 -29.79 39.29 5.10
CA ARG A 446 -30.24 39.49 6.50
C ARG A 446 -31.03 40.77 6.68
N GLU A 447 -30.53 41.89 6.16
CA GLU A 447 -31.20 43.19 6.30
C GLU A 447 -32.49 43.24 5.48
N THR A 448 -32.48 42.61 4.29
CA THR A 448 -33.67 42.41 3.47
C THR A 448 -34.74 41.58 4.19
N LEU A 449 -34.35 40.49 4.87
CA LEU A 449 -35.28 39.68 5.66
C LEU A 449 -35.80 40.42 6.90
N ARG A 450 -34.93 41.21 7.56
CA ARG A 450 -35.32 42.01 8.73
C ARG A 450 -36.33 43.10 8.37
N ASP A 451 -36.19 43.72 7.20
CA ASP A 451 -37.09 44.76 6.69
C ASP A 451 -38.12 44.24 5.68
N TRP A 452 -38.33 42.92 5.63
CA TRP A 452 -39.23 42.26 4.69
C TRP A 452 -40.67 42.76 4.80
N HIS A 453 -41.13 43.07 6.02
CA HIS A 453 -42.45 43.64 6.28
C HIS A 453 -42.66 45.00 5.63
N ARG A 454 -41.58 45.76 5.38
CA ARG A 454 -41.60 47.05 4.67
C ARG A 454 -41.45 46.91 3.16
N ARG A 455 -41.34 45.66 2.64
CA ARG A 455 -41.08 45.34 1.23
C ARG A 455 -39.86 46.05 0.66
N ARG A 456 -38.82 46.25 1.49
CA ARG A 456 -37.57 46.89 1.08
C ARG A 456 -36.47 45.84 0.91
N ILE A 457 -35.91 45.79 -0.29
CA ILE A 457 -34.71 45.01 -0.57
C ILE A 457 -33.51 45.87 -0.22
N HIS A 458 -32.54 45.31 0.47
CA HIS A 458 -31.28 45.97 0.79
C HIS A 458 -30.15 45.38 -0.05
N VAL A 459 -29.27 46.22 -0.57
CA VAL A 459 -28.03 45.84 -1.25
C VAL A 459 -26.84 46.12 -0.36
N LYS A 460 -25.76 45.36 -0.57
CA LYS A 460 -24.49 45.53 0.13
C LYS A 460 -23.46 46.14 -0.81
N GLU A 461 -22.66 47.05 -0.26
CA GLU A 461 -21.43 47.54 -0.84
C GLU A 461 -20.27 47.02 0.01
N GLU A 462 -19.37 46.28 -0.62
CA GLU A 462 -18.14 45.77 -0.03
C GLU A 462 -17.01 46.70 -0.44
N PRO A 463 -16.68 47.72 0.37
CA PRO A 463 -15.61 48.64 0.01
C PRO A 463 -14.30 47.86 -0.10
N ARG A 464 -13.57 48.06 -1.20
CA ARG A 464 -12.20 47.55 -1.32
C ARG A 464 -11.38 48.12 -0.18
N VAL A 465 -10.87 47.24 0.68
CA VAL A 465 -9.98 47.64 1.76
C VAL A 465 -8.70 48.18 1.14
N ALA A 466 -8.38 49.45 1.41
CA ALA A 466 -7.11 50.02 1.00
C ALA A 466 -5.98 49.53 1.93
N GLY A 467 -4.87 49.07 1.34
CA GLY A 467 -3.68 48.61 2.04
C GLY A 467 -3.43 47.11 1.88
N ASP A 468 -2.20 46.70 2.19
CA ASP A 468 -1.74 45.32 2.11
C ASP A 468 -1.58 44.68 3.49
N VAL A 469 -1.32 43.38 3.52
CA VAL A 469 -0.96 42.64 4.74
C VAL A 469 0.56 42.61 4.85
N GLY A 470 1.08 43.40 5.79
CA GLY A 470 2.52 43.59 5.97
C GLY A 470 3.20 42.48 6.78
N ALA A 471 2.41 41.65 7.47
CA ALA A 471 2.89 40.49 8.19
C ALA A 471 1.81 39.40 8.29
N LEU A 472 2.21 38.14 8.18
CA LEU A 472 1.37 36.97 8.41
C LEU A 472 2.00 36.11 9.52
N VAL A 473 1.19 35.67 10.48
CA VAL A 473 1.61 34.70 11.50
C VAL A 473 0.72 33.47 11.38
N LEU A 474 1.33 32.30 11.25
CA LEU A 474 0.67 31.01 11.13
C LEU A 474 1.12 30.11 12.29
N ILE A 475 0.18 29.70 13.13
CA ILE A 475 0.41 28.86 14.30
C ILE A 475 -0.27 27.51 14.06
N PHE A 476 0.52 26.45 13.99
CA PHE A 476 0.04 25.07 13.87
C PHE A 476 -0.18 24.45 15.24
N GLU A 477 0.81 24.60 16.12
CA GLU A 477 0.83 24.02 17.45
C GLU A 477 1.57 24.94 18.42
N GLU A 478 1.05 25.05 19.65
CA GLU A 478 1.68 25.84 20.71
C GLU A 478 2.74 25.02 21.45
N ASP A 479 3.79 25.67 21.94
CA ASP A 479 4.80 25.05 22.82
C ASP A 479 4.56 25.43 24.28
N ASP A 480 3.50 24.93 24.89
CA ASP A 480 3.11 25.33 26.26
C ASP A 480 4.21 25.06 27.30
N PHE A 481 5.08 24.07 27.08
CA PHE A 481 6.16 23.67 28.00
C PHE A 481 7.56 24.05 27.51
N GLY A 482 7.70 24.60 26.30
CA GLY A 482 8.98 25.03 25.74
C GLY A 482 9.93 23.89 25.36
N THR A 483 9.45 22.63 25.32
CA THR A 483 10.27 21.44 25.13
C THR A 483 10.14 20.82 23.74
N ARG A 484 9.00 21.03 23.06
CA ARG A 484 8.73 20.34 21.78
C ARG A 484 9.40 21.02 20.60
N PHE A 485 9.54 22.35 20.66
CA PHE A 485 10.06 23.14 19.56
C PHE A 485 11.32 23.92 19.99
N PRO A 486 12.45 23.21 20.17
CA PRO A 486 13.69 23.79 20.67
C PRO A 486 14.37 24.70 19.64
N TRP A 487 14.17 24.46 18.35
CA TRP A 487 14.84 25.22 17.31
C TRP A 487 14.02 26.44 16.91
N ARG A 488 14.61 27.61 17.10
CA ARG A 488 13.96 28.91 16.95
C ARG A 488 14.93 29.86 16.29
N THR A 489 14.58 30.38 15.13
CA THR A 489 15.45 31.29 14.40
C THR A 489 14.65 32.23 13.48
N THR A 490 15.37 33.20 12.92
CA THR A 490 14.89 34.13 11.89
C THR A 490 15.75 33.97 10.64
N TRP A 491 15.13 33.55 9.54
CA TRP A 491 15.72 33.43 8.22
C TRP A 491 15.47 34.67 7.38
N MET A 492 16.55 35.16 6.76
CA MET A 492 16.48 36.26 5.82
C MET A 492 16.12 35.74 4.43
N ALA A 493 15.31 36.51 3.71
CA ALA A 493 14.97 36.21 2.32
C ALA A 493 16.23 36.17 1.44
N GLU A 494 16.35 35.13 0.61
CA GLU A 494 17.42 35.01 -0.39
C GLU A 494 17.05 35.80 -1.66
N HIS A 495 15.74 35.91 -1.94
CA HIS A 495 15.18 36.57 -3.13
C HIS A 495 14.21 37.70 -2.76
N GLU A 496 14.01 38.66 -3.68
CA GLU A 496 13.10 39.81 -3.44
C GLU A 496 11.63 39.42 -3.30
N ASP A 497 11.24 38.27 -3.88
CA ASP A 497 9.89 37.73 -3.85
C ASP A 497 9.63 36.81 -2.63
N GLU A 498 10.61 36.64 -1.74
CA GLU A 498 10.50 35.85 -0.52
C GLU A 498 10.23 36.73 0.71
N SER A 499 9.56 36.17 1.70
CA SER A 499 9.33 36.83 2.98
C SER A 499 10.53 36.65 3.92
N THR A 500 10.80 37.63 4.78
CA THR A 500 11.64 37.36 5.96
C THR A 500 10.85 36.46 6.90
N LEU A 501 11.42 35.30 7.24
CA LEU A 501 10.74 34.23 7.97
C LEU A 501 11.28 34.12 9.40
N ALA A 502 10.42 34.12 10.41
CA ALA A 502 10.82 33.69 11.76
C ALA A 502 9.93 32.55 12.23
N PHE A 503 10.50 31.53 12.87
CA PHE A 503 9.74 30.33 13.22
C PHE A 503 10.27 29.64 14.47
N TYR A 504 9.43 28.76 15.02
CA TYR A 504 9.83 27.74 15.99
C TYR A 504 9.42 26.36 15.46
N SER A 505 10.31 25.39 15.57
CA SER A 505 10.13 24.04 15.04
C SER A 505 10.86 22.98 15.88
N THR A 506 10.64 21.71 15.52
CA THR A 506 11.44 20.59 16.01
C THR A 506 12.90 20.75 15.59
N ASP A 507 13.81 20.05 16.26
CA ASP A 507 15.23 20.04 15.91
C ASP A 507 15.43 19.31 14.56
N PRO A 508 16.11 19.91 13.58
CA PRO A 508 16.44 19.23 12.32
C PRO A 508 17.34 17.99 12.53
N GLU A 509 18.11 17.91 13.62
CA GLU A 509 18.95 16.75 13.94
C GLU A 509 18.18 15.52 14.42
N ASP A 510 16.91 15.69 14.83
CA ASP A 510 16.09 14.59 15.32
C ASP A 510 15.53 13.72 14.18
N ASP A 511 15.39 14.27 12.97
CA ASP A 511 14.79 13.58 11.82
C ASP A 511 15.55 13.84 10.52
N ILE A 512 16.76 13.27 10.45
CA ILE A 512 17.59 13.29 9.24
C ILE A 512 17.01 12.32 8.20
N VAL A 513 16.59 12.87 7.06
CA VAL A 513 15.97 12.10 5.96
C VAL A 513 16.92 11.81 4.80
N GLY A 514 18.05 12.52 4.74
CA GLY A 514 19.06 12.38 3.71
C GLY A 514 20.42 12.96 4.15
N PRO A 515 21.50 12.72 3.39
CA PRO A 515 22.80 13.33 3.65
C PRO A 515 22.70 14.85 3.55
N GLY A 516 22.79 15.53 4.70
CA GLY A 516 22.61 16.96 4.82
C GLY A 516 21.16 17.44 4.68
N VAL A 517 20.16 16.56 4.80
CA VAL A 517 18.73 16.92 4.74
C VAL A 517 18.04 16.55 6.05
N GLY A 518 17.65 17.56 6.83
CA GLY A 518 16.91 17.42 8.08
C GLY A 518 15.46 17.81 7.86
N ARG A 519 14.52 17.01 8.37
CA ARG A 519 13.10 17.33 8.31
C ARG A 519 12.67 17.98 9.62
N ILE A 520 11.95 19.09 9.52
CA ILE A 520 11.39 19.79 10.67
C ILE A 520 9.88 19.87 10.57
N PHE A 521 9.25 20.02 11.72
CA PHE A 521 7.84 20.35 11.84
C PHE A 521 7.71 21.70 12.54
N TYR A 522 7.14 22.68 11.85
CA TYR A 522 6.83 23.97 12.43
C TYR A 522 5.79 23.81 13.55
N GLY A 523 6.04 24.47 14.68
CA GLY A 523 5.00 24.82 15.63
C GLY A 523 4.30 26.11 15.18
N GLY A 524 5.07 27.08 14.68
CA GLY A 524 4.53 28.30 14.08
C GLY A 524 5.58 29.13 13.37
N CYS A 525 5.13 29.98 12.46
CA CYS A 525 5.96 30.83 11.62
C CYS A 525 5.35 32.23 11.40
N MET A 526 6.21 33.21 11.22
CA MET A 526 5.92 34.60 10.89
C MET A 526 6.57 34.93 9.55
N PHE A 527 5.80 35.51 8.64
CA PHE A 527 6.23 36.00 7.34
C PHE A 527 6.13 37.52 7.31
N LEU A 528 7.22 38.19 7.00
CA LEU A 528 7.27 39.64 6.75
C LEU A 528 7.48 39.88 5.26
N PHE A 529 6.52 40.58 4.65
CA PHE A 529 6.58 40.94 3.24
C PHE A 529 6.10 42.39 3.04
N PRO A 530 6.83 43.23 2.29
CA PRO A 530 8.10 42.96 1.60
C PRO A 530 9.24 42.55 2.56
N PRO A 531 10.26 41.81 2.11
CA PRO A 531 11.34 41.32 2.97
C PRO A 531 12.10 42.48 3.60
N MET A 532 12.50 42.30 4.86
CA MET A 532 13.26 43.29 5.64
C MET A 532 14.31 42.62 6.51
N LEU A 533 15.48 43.25 6.60
CA LEU A 533 16.53 42.86 7.52
C LEU A 533 16.14 43.24 8.95
N ILE A 534 15.84 42.24 9.76
CA ILE A 534 15.50 42.38 11.18
C ILE A 534 16.48 41.57 12.05
N PRO A 535 16.73 41.99 13.31
CA PRO A 535 17.39 41.14 14.29
C PRO A 535 16.62 39.83 14.50
N ASP A 536 17.29 38.81 15.03
CA ASP A 536 16.59 37.58 15.41
C ASP A 536 15.51 37.91 16.45
N VAL A 537 14.26 37.62 16.09
CA VAL A 537 13.11 37.91 16.94
C VAL A 537 13.20 37.19 18.27
N TRP A 538 13.93 36.08 18.36
CA TRP A 538 14.08 35.25 19.56
C TRP A 538 15.05 35.82 20.60
N ASP A 539 15.98 36.67 20.18
CA ASP A 539 16.94 37.36 21.06
C ASP A 539 16.53 38.82 21.37
N ASP A 540 15.53 39.33 20.66
CA ASP A 540 15.06 40.71 20.80
C ASP A 540 14.31 40.96 22.14
N LEU A 541 14.96 41.69 23.06
CA LEU A 541 14.41 42.00 24.39
C LEU A 541 13.04 42.71 24.36
N ARG A 542 12.67 43.37 23.26
CA ARG A 542 11.35 44.02 23.13
C ARG A 542 10.17 43.05 23.24
N PHE A 543 10.41 41.76 22.97
CA PHE A 543 9.37 40.74 22.99
C PHE A 543 9.55 39.74 24.15
N GLU A 544 10.42 40.02 25.12
CA GLU A 544 10.66 39.17 26.30
C GLU A 544 9.39 38.95 27.14
N GLN A 545 8.46 39.92 27.12
CA GLN A 545 7.16 39.83 27.79
C GLN A 545 6.22 38.74 27.25
N ALA A 546 6.50 38.19 26.06
CA ALA A 546 5.68 37.16 25.45
C ALA A 546 5.81 35.85 26.25
N ARG A 547 4.67 35.27 26.65
CA ARG A 547 4.67 34.04 27.45
C ARG A 547 4.86 32.78 26.62
N ARG A 548 4.59 32.88 25.32
CA ARG A 548 4.57 31.76 24.38
C ARG A 548 5.31 32.13 23.10
N PRO A 549 5.91 31.16 22.39
CA PRO A 549 6.55 31.41 21.10
C PRO A 549 5.58 32.02 20.07
N SER A 550 4.32 31.55 20.04
CA SER A 550 3.30 32.08 19.14
C SER A 550 3.00 33.57 19.39
N GLU A 551 2.96 33.98 20.66
CA GLU A 551 2.75 35.36 21.07
C GLU A 551 3.94 36.23 20.67
N ARG A 552 5.16 35.73 20.86
CA ARG A 552 6.39 36.42 20.45
C ARG A 552 6.41 36.71 18.95
N LEU A 553 6.08 35.71 18.13
CA LEU A 553 5.94 35.89 16.68
C LEU A 553 4.88 36.94 16.33
N LEU A 554 3.73 36.95 17.03
CA LEU A 554 2.68 37.94 16.80
C LEU A 554 3.12 39.36 17.18
N LEU A 555 3.81 39.53 18.30
CA LEU A 555 4.33 40.85 18.69
C LEU A 555 5.39 41.36 17.71
N ALA A 556 6.28 40.48 17.26
CA ALA A 556 7.25 40.80 16.21
C ALA A 556 6.56 41.21 14.90
N ALA A 557 5.51 40.49 14.49
CA ALA A 557 4.73 40.80 13.29
C ALA A 557 4.03 42.18 13.39
N ILE A 558 3.50 42.53 14.56
CA ILE A 558 2.88 43.83 14.81
C ILE A 558 3.91 44.95 14.75
N TRP A 559 5.10 44.72 15.30
CA TRP A 559 6.16 45.72 15.39
C TRP A 559 6.85 45.96 14.04
N TYR A 560 7.28 44.88 13.38
CA TYR A 560 8.04 44.96 12.14
C TYR A 560 7.15 45.05 10.90
N GLY A 561 5.91 44.57 10.93
CA GLY A 561 5.02 44.63 9.77
C GLY A 561 4.87 46.07 9.27
N ARG A 562 5.09 46.30 7.98
CA ARG A 562 5.03 47.66 7.40
C ARG A 562 3.60 48.20 7.35
N ASP A 563 2.69 47.38 6.85
CA ASP A 563 1.31 47.78 6.62
C ASP A 563 0.43 47.70 7.86
N ARG A 564 -0.78 48.26 7.74
CA ARG A 564 -1.76 48.32 8.82
C ARG A 564 -2.25 46.93 9.23
N TYR A 565 -2.41 46.01 8.29
CA TYR A 565 -3.03 44.72 8.54
C TYR A 565 -2.00 43.64 8.85
N VAL A 566 -2.25 42.90 9.93
CA VAL A 566 -1.50 41.70 10.30
C VAL A 566 -2.46 40.51 10.26
N ALA A 567 -2.18 39.53 9.42
CA ALA A 567 -2.97 38.30 9.37
C ALA A 567 -2.46 37.33 10.44
N TYR A 568 -3.37 36.76 11.24
CA TYR A 568 -3.04 35.78 12.25
C TYR A 568 -3.91 34.53 12.04
N ALA A 569 -3.29 33.44 11.62
CA ALA A 569 -3.93 32.15 11.40
C ALA A 569 -3.51 31.17 12.49
N GLY A 570 -4.45 30.70 13.30
CA GLY A 570 -4.10 29.85 14.45
C GLY A 570 -5.30 29.11 15.06
N PRO A 571 -5.04 28.10 15.91
CA PRO A 571 -6.09 27.32 16.58
C PRO A 571 -6.89 28.17 17.57
N THR A 572 -6.24 29.14 18.21
CA THR A 572 -6.83 30.07 19.18
C THR A 572 -6.76 31.51 18.65
N PRO A 573 -7.65 32.42 19.10
CA PRO A 573 -7.56 33.83 18.74
C PRO A 573 -6.40 34.54 19.47
N PRO A 574 -5.94 35.71 18.96
CA PRO A 574 -4.90 36.51 19.60
C PRO A 574 -5.22 36.91 21.05
N SER A 575 -4.18 36.99 21.89
CA SER A 575 -4.30 37.45 23.28
C SER A 575 -4.83 38.89 23.36
N PRO A 576 -5.58 39.25 24.43
CA PRO A 576 -6.01 40.63 24.66
C PRO A 576 -4.85 41.63 24.67
N GLU A 577 -3.71 41.24 25.23
CA GLU A 577 -2.48 42.02 25.32
C GLU A 577 -1.93 42.34 23.92
N ALA A 578 -1.84 41.32 23.04
CA ALA A 578 -1.42 41.52 21.66
C ALA A 578 -2.36 42.46 20.88
N LYS A 579 -3.68 42.36 21.12
CA LYS A 579 -4.66 43.29 20.51
C LYS A 579 -4.48 44.72 20.99
N GLN A 580 -4.19 44.92 22.28
CA GLN A 580 -3.94 46.23 22.84
C GLN A 580 -2.66 46.85 22.25
N GLN A 581 -1.59 46.06 22.13
CA GLN A 581 -0.33 46.51 21.51
C GLN A 581 -0.52 46.84 20.02
N ALA A 582 -1.26 46.01 19.28
CA ALA A 582 -1.61 46.31 17.90
C ALA A 582 -2.36 47.63 17.78
N ALA A 583 -3.37 47.86 18.62
CA ALA A 583 -4.12 49.12 18.62
C ALA A 583 -3.23 50.34 18.94
N ALA A 584 -2.30 50.21 19.89
CA ALA A 584 -1.35 51.27 20.25
C ALA A 584 -0.42 51.65 19.09
N LEU A 585 -0.05 50.68 18.24
CA LEU A 585 0.78 50.87 17.05
C LEU A 585 -0.03 51.14 15.77
N GLY A 586 -1.35 51.34 15.89
CA GLY A 586 -2.23 51.57 14.75
C GLY A 586 -2.41 50.38 13.82
N LYS A 587 -2.05 49.17 14.26
CA LYS A 587 -2.17 47.90 13.53
C LYS A 587 -3.53 47.26 13.78
N HIS A 588 -4.00 46.47 12.81
CA HIS A 588 -5.24 45.72 12.88
C HIS A 588 -4.98 44.23 12.62
N ILE A 589 -5.25 43.40 13.64
CA ILE A 589 -5.07 41.95 13.55
C ILE A 589 -6.32 41.33 12.94
N VAL A 590 -6.16 40.58 11.85
CA VAL A 590 -7.22 39.79 11.23
C VAL A 590 -7.03 38.32 11.60
N TYR A 591 -7.92 37.80 12.45
CA TYR A 591 -7.88 36.41 12.89
C TYR A 591 -8.55 35.47 11.89
N LEU A 592 -7.84 34.41 11.50
CA LEU A 592 -8.34 33.29 10.71
C LEU A 592 -8.22 32.00 11.53
N PRO A 593 -9.32 31.33 11.87
CA PRO A 593 -9.26 30.03 12.53
C PRO A 593 -8.54 29.00 11.64
N LEU A 594 -7.61 28.23 12.21
CA LEU A 594 -6.86 27.22 11.46
C LEU A 594 -7.77 26.14 10.87
N SER A 595 -8.90 25.85 11.52
CA SER A 595 -9.95 24.94 11.03
C SER A 595 -10.62 25.37 9.72
N SER A 596 -10.36 26.61 9.27
CA SER A 596 -10.88 27.13 8.00
C SER A 596 -10.04 26.73 6.77
N PHE A 597 -8.96 25.97 6.97
CA PHE A 597 -8.05 25.46 5.95
C PHE A 597 -8.08 23.92 5.88
N SER A 598 -7.67 23.33 4.75
CA SER A 598 -7.58 21.88 4.58
C SER A 598 -6.45 21.29 5.43
N SER A 599 -6.71 20.20 6.16
CA SER A 599 -5.70 19.51 6.98
C SER A 599 -4.51 19.02 6.17
N THR A 600 -4.74 18.55 4.94
CA THR A 600 -3.67 18.11 4.02
C THR A 600 -2.77 19.27 3.60
N THR A 601 -3.35 20.45 3.37
CA THR A 601 -2.58 21.67 3.05
C THR A 601 -1.77 22.12 4.25
N LEU A 602 -2.37 22.10 5.45
CA LEU A 602 -1.69 22.46 6.68
C LEU A 602 -0.52 21.53 6.99
N GLU A 603 -0.67 20.21 6.81
CA GLU A 603 0.42 19.27 7.03
C GLU A 603 1.60 19.50 6.08
N ARG A 604 1.29 19.74 4.80
CA ARG A 604 2.31 20.05 3.80
C ARG A 604 3.08 21.33 4.13
N LEU A 605 2.42 22.32 4.74
CA LEU A 605 3.06 23.58 5.15
C LEU A 605 3.76 23.48 6.50
N ARG A 606 3.30 22.58 7.36
CA ARG A 606 3.89 22.31 8.67
C ARG A 606 5.24 21.61 8.53
N ARG A 607 5.35 20.72 7.54
CA ARG A 607 6.58 20.00 7.20
C ARG A 607 7.48 20.86 6.32
N ALA A 608 8.74 21.02 6.71
CA ALA A 608 9.77 21.65 5.89
C ALA A 608 11.09 20.88 5.99
N HIS A 609 11.96 21.08 5.02
CA HIS A 609 13.29 20.50 4.99
C HIS A 609 14.36 21.58 5.09
N VAL A 610 15.25 21.37 6.04
CA VAL A 610 16.46 22.16 6.28
C VAL A 610 17.61 21.45 5.60
N LEU A 611 18.39 22.20 4.85
CA LEU A 611 19.55 21.69 4.13
C LEU A 611 20.83 22.18 4.79
N ASN A 612 21.77 21.25 5.01
CA ASN A 612 23.09 21.49 5.59
C ASN A 612 24.05 22.16 4.56
N GLY A 613 23.62 23.27 3.96
CA GLY A 613 24.34 24.01 2.91
C GLY A 613 23.63 24.02 1.55
N HIS A 614 23.97 25.01 0.71
CA HIS A 614 23.36 25.19 -0.61
C HIS A 614 23.71 24.06 -1.59
N GLU A 615 24.87 23.43 -1.44
CA GLU A 615 25.33 22.30 -2.25
C GLU A 615 24.35 21.12 -2.19
N VAL A 616 23.70 20.91 -1.04
CA VAL A 616 22.75 19.84 -0.79
C VAL A 616 21.53 19.95 -1.71
N ARG A 617 21.20 21.17 -2.18
CA ARG A 617 20.09 21.40 -3.13
C ARG A 617 20.22 20.55 -4.40
N SER A 618 21.43 20.14 -4.78
CA SER A 618 21.68 19.32 -5.98
C SER A 618 21.28 17.84 -5.85
N TRP A 619 21.05 17.33 -4.64
CA TRP A 619 20.61 15.94 -4.41
C TRP A 619 19.48 15.78 -3.40
N ALA A 620 18.99 16.86 -2.79
CA ALA A 620 17.93 16.84 -1.79
C ALA A 620 16.60 16.27 -2.35
N ASP A 621 16.34 16.47 -3.64
CA ASP A 621 15.17 15.94 -4.36
C ASP A 621 15.04 14.41 -4.29
N ARG A 622 16.15 13.69 -4.11
CA ARG A 622 16.16 12.23 -3.96
C ARG A 622 15.59 11.77 -2.62
N PHE A 623 15.60 12.63 -1.61
CA PHE A 623 15.25 12.31 -0.23
C PHE A 623 13.99 13.04 0.26
N ILE A 624 13.65 14.18 -0.33
CA ILE A 624 12.47 14.99 -0.01
C ILE A 624 11.23 14.47 -0.77
N ARG A 625 10.08 14.40 -0.09
CA ARG A 625 8.85 13.70 -0.51
C ARG A 625 7.66 14.60 -0.84
#